data_AF-A0A166GEF3-F1
#
_entry.id   AF-A0A166GEF3-F1
#
_cell.length_a   1.000
_cell.length_b   1.000
_cell.length_c   1.000
_cell.angle_alpha   90.00
_cell.angle_beta   90.00
_cell.angle_gamma   90.00
#
_symmetry.space_group_name_H-M   'P 1'
#
loop_
_entity.id
_entity.type
_entity.pdbx_description
1 polymer ?
#
loop_
_entity_poly.entity_id
_entity_poly.type
_entity_poly.pdbx_seq_one_letter_code
_entity_poly.pdbx_strand_id
1 'polypeptide(L)'
;MSWCSSLAGQVQPKTIKQYITHVRSMHTDMDLPFTACESPLVQRLIRGIKRYHGEKNRKPKQPITLPVLHDILQRLTAGTTEYAACCLAYAGLLRCGEFTAQKTSTAFDPAVHLSRNSIQFRPSLENATHIVLTLP
;
A
#
# COMPACT_ATOMS: atom_id res chain seq x y z
N MET A 1 16.06 20.78 -15.81
CA MET A 1 14.77 21.36 -16.26
C MET A 1 14.24 20.65 -17.51
N SER A 2 15.06 20.49 -18.56
CA SER A 2 14.70 19.75 -19.79
C SER A 2 14.12 18.35 -19.54
N TRP A 3 14.72 17.60 -18.61
CA TRP A 3 14.23 16.27 -18.23
C TRP A 3 12.81 16.26 -17.64
N CYS A 4 12.45 17.25 -16.82
CA CYS A 4 11.07 17.36 -16.31
C CYS A 4 10.09 17.69 -17.43
N SER A 5 10.50 18.50 -18.40
CA SER A 5 9.69 18.83 -19.58
C SER A 5 9.52 17.64 -20.52
N SER A 6 10.53 16.78 -20.69
CA SER A 6 10.40 15.57 -21.53
C SER A 6 9.42 14.54 -20.94
N LEU A 7 9.19 14.58 -19.62
CA LEU A 7 8.21 13.75 -18.93
C LEU A 7 6.77 14.32 -18.99
N ALA A 8 6.61 15.56 -19.44
CA ALA A 8 5.32 16.22 -19.54
C ALA A 8 4.42 15.45 -20.54
N GLY A 9 3.16 15.23 -20.16
CA GLY A 9 2.20 14.46 -20.97
C GLY A 9 2.40 12.93 -20.95
N GLN A 10 3.59 12.43 -20.61
CA GLN A 10 3.86 10.99 -20.50
C GLN A 10 3.48 10.43 -19.13
N VAL A 11 3.77 11.18 -18.06
CA VAL A 11 3.49 10.79 -16.67
C VAL A 11 2.70 11.86 -15.93
N GLN A 12 2.07 11.49 -14.81
CA GLN A 12 1.32 12.44 -14.00
C GLN A 12 2.27 13.43 -13.30
N PRO A 13 1.88 14.70 -13.10
CA PRO A 13 2.71 15.68 -12.40
C PRO A 13 3.16 15.21 -11.00
N LYS A 14 2.30 14.45 -10.31
CA LYS A 14 2.63 13.81 -9.02
C LYS A 14 3.79 12.83 -9.14
N THR A 15 3.86 12.06 -10.23
CA THR A 15 4.94 11.11 -10.49
C THR A 15 6.25 11.84 -10.76
N ILE A 16 6.24 12.93 -11.54
CA ILE A 16 7.43 13.77 -11.77
C ILE A 16 7.97 14.29 -10.42
N LYS A 17 7.08 14.78 -9.54
CA LYS A 17 7.45 15.22 -8.19
C LYS A 17 8.04 14.08 -7.34
N GLN A 18 7.51 12.86 -7.44
CA GLN A 18 8.07 11.68 -6.77
C GLN A 18 9.48 11.37 -7.27
N TYR A 19 9.71 11.38 -8.59
CA TYR A 19 11.06 11.13 -9.12
C TYR A 19 12.08 12.17 -8.64
N ILE A 20 11.72 13.45 -8.61
CA ILE A 20 12.60 14.50 -8.06
C ILE A 20 12.90 14.25 -6.57
N THR A 21 11.91 13.76 -5.82
CA THR A 21 12.09 13.40 -4.42
C THR A 21 13.05 12.22 -4.25
N HIS A 22 12.98 11.21 -5.13
CA HIS A 22 13.92 10.09 -5.14
C HIS A 22 15.34 10.52 -5.51
N VAL A 23 15.49 11.38 -6.53
CA VAL A 23 16.80 11.96 -6.91
C VAL A 23 17.39 12.75 -5.73
N ARG A 24 16.56 13.54 -5.03
CA ARG A 24 16.99 14.23 -3.81
C ARG A 24 17.47 13.25 -2.74
N SER A 25 16.71 12.19 -2.46
CA SER A 25 17.11 11.16 -1.50
C SER A 25 18.46 10.55 -1.83
N MET A 26 18.66 10.17 -3.10
CA MET A 26 19.94 9.63 -3.58
C MET A 26 21.08 10.64 -3.40
N HIS A 27 20.86 11.92 -3.70
CA HIS A 27 21.85 12.97 -3.46
C HIS A 27 22.17 13.11 -1.98
N THR A 28 21.17 13.03 -1.10
CA THR A 28 21.38 13.04 0.37
C THR A 28 22.23 11.85 0.81
N ASP A 29 21.93 10.65 0.32
CA ASP A 29 22.68 9.43 0.67
C ASP A 29 24.15 9.48 0.20
N MET A 30 24.41 10.20 -0.89
CA MET A 30 25.74 10.38 -1.48
C MET A 30 26.47 11.67 -1.06
N ASP A 31 25.87 12.45 -0.14
CA ASP A 31 26.37 13.77 0.28
C ASP A 31 26.62 14.74 -0.90
N LEU A 32 25.75 14.69 -1.91
CA LEU A 32 25.78 15.53 -3.10
C LEU A 32 24.82 16.73 -2.98
N PRO A 33 25.16 17.89 -3.59
CA PRO A 33 24.25 19.02 -3.63
C PRO A 33 22.93 18.71 -4.37
N PHE A 34 21.79 19.09 -3.79
CA PHE A 34 20.46 18.88 -4.35
C PHE A 34 19.66 20.18 -4.55
N THR A 35 20.33 21.33 -4.59
CA THR A 35 19.72 22.66 -4.79
C THR A 35 18.86 22.74 -6.06
N ALA A 36 19.23 21.99 -7.11
CA ALA A 36 18.46 21.89 -8.34
C ALA A 36 17.08 21.22 -8.12
N CYS A 37 16.96 20.24 -7.22
CA CYS A 37 15.71 19.55 -6.90
C CYS A 37 14.73 20.47 -6.14
N GLU A 38 15.27 21.39 -5.35
CA GLU A 38 14.50 22.34 -4.52
C GLU A 38 14.27 23.70 -5.20
N SER A 39 14.82 23.88 -6.40
CA SER A 39 14.68 25.11 -7.16
C SER A 39 13.19 25.49 -7.35
N PRO A 40 12.79 26.74 -7.03
CA PRO A 40 11.45 27.23 -7.28
C PRO A 40 11.03 27.12 -8.75
N LEU A 41 12.00 27.15 -9.67
CA LEU A 41 11.76 26.98 -11.10
C LEU A 41 11.22 25.59 -11.44
N VAL A 42 11.74 24.54 -10.81
CA VAL A 42 11.26 23.17 -10.98
C VAL A 42 9.83 23.05 -10.46
N GLN A 43 9.51 23.65 -9.31
CA GLN A 43 8.15 23.66 -8.77
C GLN A 43 7.17 24.41 -9.70
N ARG A 44 7.58 25.55 -10.25
CA ARG A 44 6.78 26.31 -11.24
C ARG A 44 6.58 25.52 -12.52
N LEU A 45 7.61 24.82 -13.02
CA LEU A 45 7.53 23.96 -14.19
C LEU A 45 6.51 22.83 -13.99
N ILE A 46 6.58 22.09 -12.88
CA ILE A 46 5.61 21.01 -12.56
C ILE A 46 4.18 21.56 -12.49
N ARG A 47 3.99 22.75 -11.89
CA ARG A 47 2.68 23.43 -11.87
C ARG A 47 2.21 23.79 -13.28
N GLY A 48 3.10 24.25 -14.14
CA GLY A 48 2.81 24.52 -15.56
C GLY A 48 2.39 23.25 -16.30
N ILE A 49 3.15 22.16 -16.16
CA ILE A 49 2.84 20.84 -16.71
C ILE A 49 1.46 20.38 -16.25
N LYS A 50 1.17 20.50 -14.94
CA LYS A 50 -0.14 20.18 -14.36
C LYS A 50 -1.27 20.98 -14.99
N ARG A 51 -1.10 22.28 -15.21
CA ARG A 51 -2.12 23.14 -15.83
C ARG A 51 -2.34 22.81 -17.30
N TYR A 52 -1.27 22.52 -18.03
CA TYR A 52 -1.33 22.29 -19.48
C TYR A 52 -1.83 20.90 -19.84
N HIS A 53 -1.34 19.85 -19.17
CA HIS A 53 -1.73 18.46 -19.47
C HIS A 53 -2.89 17.95 -18.60
N GLY A 54 -3.29 18.71 -17.57
CA GLY A 54 -4.27 18.28 -16.59
C GLY A 54 -3.75 17.18 -15.65
N GLU A 55 -4.63 16.76 -14.74
CA GLU A 55 -4.44 15.56 -13.93
C GLU A 55 -5.51 14.53 -14.31
N LYS A 56 -5.13 13.25 -14.33
CA LYS A 56 -6.11 12.17 -14.47
C LYS A 56 -7.08 12.22 -13.30
N ASN A 57 -8.38 12.21 -13.61
CA ASN A 57 -9.42 12.10 -12.60
C ASN A 57 -9.18 10.86 -11.74
N ARG A 58 -9.03 11.08 -10.43
CA ARG A 58 -8.91 9.98 -9.49
C ARG A 58 -10.29 9.41 -9.27
N LYS A 59 -10.46 8.10 -9.50
CA LYS A 59 -11.68 7.40 -9.07
C LYS A 59 -11.83 7.63 -7.57
N PRO A 60 -12.98 8.15 -7.10
CA PRO A 60 -13.19 8.36 -5.68
C PRO A 60 -13.01 7.04 -4.94
N LYS A 61 -12.31 7.06 -3.81
CA LYS A 61 -12.22 5.89 -2.95
C LYS A 61 -13.61 5.63 -2.39
N GLN A 62 -14.11 4.41 -2.55
CA GLN A 62 -15.35 4.02 -1.88
C GLN A 62 -15.13 3.95 -0.37
N PRO A 63 -16.16 4.26 0.44
CA PRO A 63 -16.08 4.14 1.88
C PRO A 63 -16.03 2.66 2.28
N ILE A 64 -15.32 2.36 3.37
CA ILE A 64 -15.24 1.01 3.94
C ILE A 64 -16.43 0.87 4.90
N THR A 65 -17.56 0.40 4.38
CA THR A 65 -18.81 0.27 5.16
C THR A 65 -19.24 -1.19 5.26
N LEU A 66 -20.00 -1.51 6.31
CA LEU A 66 -20.53 -2.85 6.57
C LEU A 66 -21.36 -3.41 5.40
N PRO A 67 -22.24 -2.62 4.72
CA PRO A 67 -22.97 -3.12 3.55
C PRO A 67 -22.04 -3.55 2.40
N VAL A 68 -20.99 -2.78 2.13
CA VAL A 68 -20.00 -3.13 1.09
C VAL A 68 -19.26 -4.41 1.45
N LEU A 69 -18.92 -4.60 2.73
CA LEU A 69 -18.34 -5.85 3.20
C LEU A 69 -19.29 -7.03 2.97
N HIS A 70 -20.57 -6.90 3.36
CA HIS A 70 -21.56 -7.97 3.16
C HIS A 70 -21.71 -8.36 1.69
N ASP A 71 -21.78 -7.38 0.78
CA ASP A 71 -21.87 -7.62 -0.66
C ASP A 71 -20.64 -8.38 -1.21
N ILE A 72 -19.45 -8.10 -0.66
CA ILE A 72 -18.23 -8.83 -1.00
C ILE A 72 -18.27 -10.25 -0.45
N LEU A 73 -18.64 -10.42 0.83
CA LEU A 73 -18.67 -11.72 1.50
C LEU A 73 -19.71 -12.66 0.90
N GLN A 74 -20.84 -12.15 0.39
CA GLN A 74 -21.85 -12.96 -0.33
C GLN A 74 -21.32 -13.61 -1.60
N ARG A 75 -20.25 -13.06 -2.19
CA ARG A 75 -19.61 -13.59 -3.41
C ARG A 75 -18.45 -14.52 -3.09
N LEU A 76 -18.07 -14.64 -1.81
CA LEU A 76 -17.00 -15.49 -1.34
C LEU A 76 -17.57 -16.72 -0.65
N THR A 77 -16.89 -17.85 -0.76
CA THR A 77 -17.25 -19.05 -0.01
C THR A 77 -16.84 -18.88 1.45
N ALA A 78 -17.76 -19.15 2.38
CA ALA A 78 -17.44 -19.09 3.80
C ALA A 78 -16.29 -20.06 4.14
N GLY A 79 -15.33 -19.59 4.93
CA GLY A 79 -14.18 -20.38 5.35
C GLY A 79 -12.95 -20.31 4.43
N THR A 80 -13.01 -19.61 3.30
CA THR A 80 -11.80 -19.36 2.50
C THR A 80 -10.90 -18.30 3.13
N THR A 81 -9.62 -18.29 2.74
CA THR A 81 -8.65 -17.30 3.23
C THR A 81 -9.06 -15.87 2.84
N GLU A 82 -9.67 -15.69 1.67
CA GLU A 82 -10.18 -14.39 1.21
C GLU A 82 -11.32 -13.89 2.10
N TYR A 83 -12.23 -14.77 2.51
CA TYR A 83 -13.32 -14.45 3.42
C TYR A 83 -12.75 -13.93 4.76
N ALA A 84 -11.83 -14.69 5.36
CA ALA A 84 -11.18 -14.32 6.61
C ALA A 84 -10.36 -13.01 6.47
N ALA A 85 -9.66 -12.84 5.36
CA ALA A 85 -8.87 -11.64 5.06
C ALA A 85 -9.74 -10.39 4.94
N CYS A 86 -10.89 -10.46 4.25
CA CYS A 86 -11.83 -9.34 4.15
C CYS A 86 -12.40 -8.95 5.52
N CYS A 87 -12.80 -9.93 6.34
CA CYS A 87 -13.29 -9.68 7.70
C CYS A 87 -12.21 -9.05 8.58
N LEU A 88 -10.98 -9.57 8.55
CA LEU A 88 -9.85 -9.05 9.32
C LEU A 88 -9.48 -7.63 8.90
N ALA A 89 -9.39 -7.38 7.59
CA ALA A 89 -9.10 -6.06 7.06
C ALA A 89 -10.15 -5.02 7.45
N TYR A 90 -11.43 -5.39 7.44
CA TYR A 90 -12.52 -4.52 7.88
C TYR A 90 -12.47 -4.25 9.38
N ALA A 91 -12.33 -5.30 10.21
CA ALA A 91 -12.35 -5.18 11.67
C ALA A 91 -11.16 -4.38 12.22
N GLY A 92 -9.97 -4.55 11.62
CA GLY A 92 -8.76 -3.83 12.05
C GLY A 92 -8.45 -2.56 11.25
N LEU A 93 -9.27 -2.20 10.26
CA LEU A 93 -8.99 -1.14 9.28
C LEU A 93 -7.58 -1.27 8.65
N LEU A 94 -7.17 -2.52 8.42
CA LEU A 94 -5.81 -2.85 8.02
C LEU A 94 -5.58 -2.61 6.53
N ARG A 95 -4.36 -2.22 6.17
CA ARG A 95 -3.89 -2.20 4.78
C ARG A 95 -3.45 -3.60 4.37
N CYS A 96 -3.54 -3.94 3.09
CA CYS A 96 -3.13 -5.26 2.60
C CYS A 96 -1.71 -5.63 3.05
N GLY A 97 -0.76 -4.68 3.03
CA GLY A 97 0.62 -4.94 3.46
C GLY A 97 0.81 -5.27 4.94
N GLU A 98 -0.23 -5.13 5.77
CA GLU A 98 -0.18 -5.43 7.21
C GLU A 98 -0.59 -6.87 7.53
N PHE A 99 -1.34 -7.54 6.65
CA PHE A 99 -1.85 -8.91 6.88
C PHE A 99 -1.63 -9.88 5.71
N THR A 100 -0.99 -9.44 4.63
CA THR A 100 -0.56 -10.30 3.51
C THR A 100 0.95 -10.48 3.53
N ALA A 101 1.44 -11.68 3.19
CA ALA A 101 2.86 -11.92 3.01
C ALA A 101 3.41 -11.15 1.79
N GLN A 102 4.63 -10.60 1.91
CA GLN A 102 5.26 -9.85 0.83
C GLN A 102 5.60 -10.77 -0.36
N LYS A 103 5.38 -10.26 -1.57
CA LYS A 103 5.57 -11.01 -2.83
C LYS A 103 7.05 -11.21 -3.22
N THR A 104 7.97 -10.69 -2.43
CA THR A 104 9.39 -10.54 -2.78
C THR A 104 10.19 -11.77 -2.31
N SER A 105 10.07 -12.86 -3.06
CA SER A 105 11.03 -13.97 -3.08
C SER A 105 11.23 -14.76 -1.77
N THR A 106 10.21 -15.51 -1.35
CA THR A 106 10.28 -16.93 -0.95
C THR A 106 8.86 -17.42 -0.71
N ALA A 107 8.63 -18.73 -0.82
CA ALA A 107 7.40 -19.37 -0.37
C ALA A 107 7.16 -19.07 1.14
N PHE A 108 5.99 -19.44 1.65
CA PHE A 108 5.69 -19.37 3.08
C PHE A 108 6.84 -19.95 3.92
N ASP A 109 7.54 -19.10 4.69
CA ASP A 109 8.55 -19.51 5.67
C ASP A 109 7.92 -19.71 7.07
N PRO A 110 7.82 -20.96 7.58
CA PRO A 110 7.28 -21.22 8.92
C PRO A 110 8.13 -20.65 10.07
N ALA A 111 9.40 -20.28 9.83
CA ALA A 111 10.27 -19.68 10.84
C ALA A 111 10.07 -18.17 10.99
N VAL A 112 9.32 -17.52 10.10
CA VAL A 112 9.08 -16.07 10.13
C VAL A 112 7.59 -15.74 10.04
N HIS A 113 6.80 -16.56 9.35
CA HIS A 113 5.39 -16.34 9.13
C HIS A 113 4.52 -17.16 10.06
N LEU A 114 3.51 -16.50 10.64
CA LEU A 114 2.48 -17.17 11.41
C LEU A 114 1.63 -18.07 10.51
N SER A 115 1.42 -19.31 10.94
CA SER A 115 0.51 -20.26 10.30
C SER A 115 -0.73 -20.49 11.16
N ARG A 116 -1.70 -21.25 10.63
CA ARG A 116 -2.84 -21.72 11.44
C ARG A 116 -2.39 -22.52 12.67
N ASN A 117 -1.26 -23.24 12.58
CA ASN A 117 -0.71 -24.04 13.68
C ASN A 117 -0.11 -23.20 14.79
N SER A 118 0.24 -21.94 14.51
CA SER A 118 0.69 -20.96 15.51
C SER A 118 -0.43 -20.51 16.45
N ILE A 119 -1.70 -20.86 16.18
CA ILE A 119 -2.87 -20.36 16.89
C ILE A 119 -3.66 -21.52 17.51
N GLN A 120 -3.72 -21.57 18.84
CA GLN A 120 -4.55 -22.52 19.57
C GLN A 120 -5.68 -21.80 20.31
N PHE A 121 -6.91 -22.24 20.06
CA PHE A 121 -8.10 -21.79 20.79
C PHE A 121 -8.35 -22.77 21.94
N ARG A 122 -8.48 -22.27 23.17
CA ARG A 122 -8.72 -23.09 24.38
C ARG A 122 -10.04 -22.70 25.04
N PRO A 123 -10.86 -23.66 25.53
CA PRO A 123 -10.69 -25.12 25.42
C PRO A 123 -10.94 -25.67 24.01
N SER A 124 -11.79 -25.03 23.21
CA SER A 124 -12.10 -25.45 21.82
C SER A 124 -12.28 -24.23 20.92
N LEU A 125 -12.36 -24.45 19.60
CA LEU A 125 -12.63 -23.40 18.62
C LEU A 125 -14.02 -22.76 18.81
N GLU A 126 -15.02 -23.56 19.18
CA GLU A 126 -16.43 -23.12 19.31
C GLU A 126 -16.68 -22.31 20.60
N ASN A 127 -15.95 -22.62 21.67
CA ASN A 127 -16.10 -21.99 22.99
C ASN A 127 -14.76 -21.44 23.51
N ALA A 128 -14.02 -20.73 22.66
CA ALA A 128 -12.71 -20.20 23.02
C ALA A 128 -12.83 -19.12 24.11
N THR A 129 -12.16 -19.31 25.25
CA THR A 129 -12.06 -18.29 26.31
C THR A 129 -10.78 -17.47 26.19
N HIS A 130 -9.73 -18.05 25.60
CA HIS A 130 -8.47 -17.39 25.34
C HIS A 130 -7.77 -18.03 24.13
N ILE A 131 -6.83 -17.28 23.54
CA ILE A 131 -6.04 -17.69 22.40
C ILE A 131 -4.58 -17.79 22.84
N VAL A 132 -3.94 -18.92 22.55
CA VAL A 132 -2.50 -19.09 22.70
C VAL A 132 -1.86 -18.92 21.34
N LEU A 133 -1.04 -17.88 21.22
CA LEU A 133 -0.26 -17.59 20.02
C LEU A 133 1.18 -18.06 20.25
N THR A 134 1.63 -19.01 19.44
CA THR A 134 3.04 -19.46 19.43
C THR A 134 3.75 -18.78 18.28
N LEU A 135 4.61 -17.80 18.61
CA LEU A 135 5.44 -17.11 17.63
C LEU A 135 6.56 -18.06 17.15
N PRO A 136 6.93 -18.00 15.86
CA PRO A 136 8.09 -18.72 15.35
C PRO A 136 9.41 -18.15 15.90
#